data_AF-A0A536FB23-F1
#
_entry.id   AF-A0A536FB23-F1
#
_cell.length_a   1.000
_cell.length_b   1.000
_cell.length_c   1.000
_cell.angle_alpha   90.00
_cell.angle_beta   90.00
_cell.angle_gamma   90.00
#
_symmetry.space_group_name_H-M   'P 1'
#
loop_
_entity.id
_entity.type
_entity.pdbx_description
1 polymer ?
#
loop_
_entity_poly.entity_id
_entity_poly.type
_entity_poly.pdbx_seq_one_letter_code
_entity_poly.pdbx_strand_id
1 'polypeptide(L)'
;MTHDIVIRGAKAVLEDGTRVVDIAIDGERIAAIGEPGGVPKGRREIDAKDLVALPGLIDMHSHHREPGFAHKEDLAAIGRQCAAGGVTTSVAMPNVSPPPTTAKNLDDMLALYRSRSMVDYNVNASGVELDEIPKLAERGILAFKIF
;
A
#
# COMPACT_ATOMS: atom_id res chain seq x y z
N MET A 1 -6.80 6.64 -28.82
CA MET A 1 -7.06 6.05 -27.49
C MET A 1 -6.80 7.12 -26.45
N THR A 2 -7.55 7.11 -25.35
CA THR A 2 -7.44 8.10 -24.26
C THR A 2 -7.31 7.32 -22.96
N HIS A 3 -6.29 7.64 -22.17
CA HIS A 3 -6.02 6.99 -20.89
C HIS A 3 -6.88 7.56 -19.76
N ASP A 4 -6.98 6.90 -18.61
CA ASP A 4 -7.72 7.44 -17.47
C ASP A 4 -7.01 8.64 -16.84
N ILE A 5 -5.74 8.46 -16.46
CA ILE A 5 -4.89 9.50 -15.89
C ILE A 5 -3.59 9.55 -16.67
N VAL A 6 -3.09 10.76 -16.93
CA VAL A 6 -1.70 10.95 -17.37
C VAL A 6 -0.98 11.95 -16.48
N ILE A 7 0.14 11.52 -15.90
CA ILE A 7 1.08 12.38 -15.19
C ILE A 7 2.08 12.91 -16.21
N ARG A 8 2.19 14.23 -16.34
CA ARG A 8 2.96 14.89 -17.40
C ARG A 8 4.29 15.44 -16.87
N GLY A 9 5.37 15.15 -17.59
CA GLY A 9 6.68 15.78 -17.40
C GLY A 9 7.34 15.51 -16.03
N ALA A 10 7.03 14.39 -15.39
CA ALA A 10 7.63 14.04 -14.11
C ALA A 10 9.07 13.56 -14.29
N LYS A 11 9.97 13.93 -13.38
CA LYS A 11 11.28 13.29 -13.26
C LYS A 11 11.10 11.93 -12.56
N ALA A 12 10.88 10.87 -13.33
CA ALA A 12 10.63 9.54 -12.79
C ALA A 12 11.92 8.79 -12.46
N VAL A 13 11.94 8.14 -11.31
CA VAL A 13 12.98 7.18 -10.93
C VAL A 13 12.52 5.79 -11.36
N LEU A 14 13.18 5.23 -12.37
CA LEU A 14 12.89 3.93 -12.95
C LEU A 14 14.02 2.95 -12.60
N GLU A 15 13.80 1.67 -12.91
CA GLU A 15 14.79 0.61 -12.65
C GLU A 15 16.13 0.84 -13.36
N ASP A 16 16.11 1.49 -14.52
CA ASP A 16 17.26 1.72 -15.39
C ASP A 16 17.85 3.13 -15.26
N GLY A 17 17.29 3.97 -14.39
CA GLY A 17 17.78 5.32 -14.12
C GLY A 17 16.67 6.35 -14.00
N THR A 18 17.08 7.62 -13.94
CA THR A 18 16.16 8.75 -13.76
C THR A 18 16.04 9.55 -15.05
N ARG A 19 14.81 9.78 -15.52
CA ARG A 19 14.53 10.58 -16.72
C ARG A 19 13.18 11.29 -16.62
N VAL A 20 12.99 12.34 -17.43
CA VAL A 20 11.70 13.05 -17.51
C VAL A 20 10.78 12.29 -18.45
N VAL A 21 9.57 11.95 -17.99
CA VAL A 21 8.62 11.12 -18.73
C VAL A 21 7.19 11.57 -18.48
N ASP A 22 6.30 11.13 -19.37
CA ASP A 22 4.87 11.04 -19.08
C ASP A 22 4.52 9.61 -18.64
N ILE A 23 3.63 9.49 -17.65
CA ILE A 23 3.16 8.20 -17.13
C ILE A 23 1.65 8.12 -17.33
N ALA A 24 1.20 7.16 -18.12
CA ALA A 24 -0.22 6.88 -18.35
C ALA A 24 -0.71 5.74 -17.45
N ILE A 25 -1.89 5.92 -16.87
CA ILE A 25 -2.53 4.98 -15.95
C ILE A 25 -3.93 4.67 -16.47
N ASP A 26 -4.26 3.39 -16.55
CA ASP A 26 -5.60 2.88 -16.86
C ASP A 26 -6.03 1.90 -15.75
N GLY A 27 -7.16 2.19 -15.10
CA GLY A 27 -7.58 1.47 -13.90
C GLY A 27 -6.49 1.45 -12.82
N GLU A 28 -6.05 0.25 -12.44
CA GLU A 28 -5.06 0.01 -11.36
C GLU A 28 -3.63 -0.21 -11.87
N ARG A 29 -3.36 0.05 -13.16
CA ARG A 29 -2.06 -0.27 -13.77
C ARG A 29 -1.46 0.92 -14.50
N ILE A 30 -0.13 0.99 -14.47
CA ILE A 30 0.63 1.82 -15.38
C ILE A 30 0.48 1.22 -16.78
N ALA A 31 -0.19 1.94 -17.67
CA ALA A 31 -0.48 1.51 -19.03
C ALA A 31 0.67 1.80 -19.99
N ALA A 32 1.36 2.92 -19.79
CA ALA A 32 2.53 3.31 -20.58
C ALA A 32 3.43 4.28 -19.82
N ILE A 33 4.72 4.25 -20.14
CA ILE A 33 5.70 5.28 -19.78
C ILE A 33 6.36 5.71 -21.09
N GLY A 34 6.39 7.01 -21.37
CA GLY A 34 6.95 7.53 -22.61
C GLY A 34 7.68 8.85 -22.39
N GLU A 35 8.45 9.26 -23.40
CA GLU A 35 9.04 10.60 -23.44
C GLU A 35 7.93 11.68 -23.30
N PRO A 36 8.26 12.89 -22.84
CA PRO A 36 7.29 13.97 -22.70
C PRO A 36 6.52 14.24 -24.01
N GLY A 37 5.19 14.16 -23.96
CA GLY A 37 4.31 14.26 -25.13
C GLY A 37 4.20 12.98 -25.98
N GLY A 38 4.90 11.91 -25.59
CA GLY A 38 4.94 10.62 -26.27
C GLY A 38 3.78 9.68 -25.93
N VAL A 39 3.00 9.97 -24.89
CA VAL A 39 1.78 9.21 -24.55
C VAL A 39 0.50 9.97 -24.90
N PRO A 40 -0.57 9.30 -25.36
CA PRO A 40 -1.86 9.92 -25.64
C PRO A 40 -2.44 10.72 -24.46
N LYS A 41 -3.47 11.54 -24.72
CA LYS A 41 -4.15 12.32 -23.68
C LYS A 41 -4.83 11.43 -22.64
N GLY A 42 -4.85 11.91 -21.39
CA GLY A 42 -5.63 11.34 -20.31
C GLY A 42 -7.00 12.02 -20.18
N ARG A 43 -7.99 11.35 -19.59
CA ARG A 43 -9.24 11.99 -19.14
C ARG A 43 -8.95 12.99 -18.02
N ARG A 44 -7.97 12.67 -17.18
CA ARG A 44 -7.37 13.56 -16.19
C ARG A 44 -5.88 13.71 -16.47
N GLU A 45 -5.39 14.94 -16.45
CA GLU A 45 -3.96 15.22 -16.59
C GLU A 45 -3.44 15.87 -15.29
N ILE A 46 -2.26 15.44 -14.87
CA ILE A 46 -1.56 15.96 -13.69
C ILE A 46 -0.25 16.56 -14.19
N ASP A 47 -0.07 17.87 -14.02
CA ASP A 47 1.22 18.52 -14.29
C ASP A 47 2.19 18.21 -13.16
N ALA A 48 3.24 17.45 -13.48
CA ALA A 48 4.29 17.06 -12.56
C ALA A 48 5.65 17.62 -13.00
N LYS A 49 5.66 18.69 -13.80
CA LYS A 49 6.88 19.40 -14.14
C LYS A 49 7.61 19.82 -12.87
N ASP A 50 8.93 19.63 -12.88
CA ASP A 50 9.83 19.93 -11.77
C ASP A 50 9.57 19.11 -10.48
N LEU A 51 8.67 18.11 -10.54
CA LEU A 51 8.42 17.14 -9.49
C LEU A 51 9.11 15.80 -9.80
N VAL A 52 9.34 15.03 -8.73
CA VAL A 52 9.90 13.66 -8.83
C VAL A 52 8.77 12.65 -8.70
N ALA A 53 8.71 11.70 -9.62
CA ALA A 53 7.84 10.53 -9.53
C ALA A 53 8.65 9.34 -8.97
N LEU A 54 8.20 8.79 -7.86
CA LEU A 54 8.72 7.57 -7.25
C LEU A 54 7.65 6.48 -7.30
N PRO A 55 8.04 5.19 -7.33
CA PRO A 55 7.15 4.13 -6.88
C PRO A 55 6.62 4.46 -5.49
N GLY A 56 5.35 4.13 -5.24
CA GLY A 56 4.77 4.29 -3.91
C GLY A 56 5.55 3.47 -2.88
N LEU A 57 5.80 4.06 -1.69
CA LEU A 57 6.62 3.42 -0.68
C LEU A 57 5.87 2.23 -0.06
N ILE A 58 6.63 1.17 0.24
CA ILE A 58 6.16 -0.02 0.96
C ILE A 58 6.76 0.02 2.37
N ASP A 59 5.92 0.28 3.36
CA ASP A 59 6.32 0.26 4.77
C ASP A 59 6.07 -1.13 5.37
N MET A 60 7.15 -1.88 5.58
CA MET A 60 7.10 -3.26 6.08
C MET A 60 6.91 -3.37 7.60
N HIS A 61 6.98 -2.25 8.35
CA HIS A 61 6.91 -2.26 9.81
C HIS A 61 6.16 -1.04 10.34
N SER A 62 4.84 -1.19 10.48
CA SER A 62 4.00 -0.18 11.13
C SER A 62 3.07 -0.78 12.19
N HIS A 63 2.68 0.03 13.18
CA HIS A 63 1.86 -0.40 14.32
C HIS A 63 0.50 0.28 14.32
N HIS A 64 -0.48 -0.36 13.67
CA HIS A 64 -1.76 0.28 13.32
C HIS A 64 -2.79 0.40 14.45
N ARG A 65 -2.53 -0.20 15.61
CA ARG A 65 -3.31 -0.08 16.88
C ARG A 65 -4.79 -0.47 16.82
N GLU A 66 -5.38 -0.75 15.67
CA GLU A 66 -6.72 -1.28 15.51
C GLU A 66 -6.63 -2.71 14.95
N PRO A 67 -7.28 -3.72 15.58
CA PRO A 67 -8.29 -3.62 16.65
C PRO A 67 -7.75 -3.38 18.08
N GLY A 68 -8.65 -2.94 18.97
CA GLY A 68 -8.44 -2.92 20.42
C GLY A 68 -7.81 -1.65 21.00
N PHE A 69 -7.02 -0.91 20.22
CA PHE A 69 -6.35 0.31 20.69
C PHE A 69 -6.61 1.54 19.79
N ALA A 70 -7.77 1.59 19.12
CA ALA A 70 -8.17 2.67 18.20
C ALA A 70 -8.13 4.09 18.81
N HIS A 71 -8.22 4.21 20.14
CA HIS A 71 -8.05 5.49 20.84
C HIS A 71 -6.64 6.09 20.70
N LYS A 72 -5.64 5.26 20.34
CA LYS A 72 -4.28 5.71 20.02
C LYS A 72 -4.20 6.13 18.57
N GLU A 73 -4.71 5.27 17.68
CA GLU A 73 -4.72 5.48 16.25
C GLU A 73 -5.68 4.48 15.58
N ASP A 74 -6.48 4.95 14.62
CA ASP A 74 -7.42 4.13 13.85
C ASP A 74 -6.93 3.96 12.39
N LEU A 75 -7.47 2.96 11.67
CA LEU A 75 -7.04 2.65 10.30
C LEU A 75 -7.27 3.80 9.31
N ALA A 76 -8.28 4.64 9.55
CA ALA A 76 -8.57 5.78 8.69
C ALA A 76 -7.51 6.87 8.84
N ALA A 77 -7.05 7.13 10.07
CA ALA A 77 -5.94 8.03 10.36
C ALA A 77 -4.64 7.50 9.73
N ILE A 78 -4.34 6.21 9.89
CA ILE A 78 -3.15 5.57 9.30
C ILE A 78 -3.14 5.69 7.79
N GLY A 79 -4.24 5.35 7.13
CA GLY A 79 -4.34 5.47 5.68
C GLY A 79 -4.00 6.88 5.20
N ARG A 80 -4.56 7.90 5.85
CA ARG A 80 -4.29 9.31 5.54
C ARG A 80 -2.82 9.70 5.75
N GLN A 81 -2.22 9.26 6.86
CA GLN A 81 -0.81 9.51 7.15
C GLN A 81 0.10 8.82 6.13
N CYS A 82 -0.17 7.56 5.79
CA CYS A 82 0.54 6.82 4.76
C CYS A 82 0.51 7.56 3.42
N ALA A 83 -0.68 7.92 2.94
CA ALA A 83 -0.82 8.62 1.66
C ALA A 83 -0.15 10.00 1.67
N ALA A 84 -0.25 10.75 2.78
CA ALA A 84 0.43 12.04 2.93
C ALA A 84 1.97 11.90 2.92
N GLY A 85 2.50 10.77 3.40
CA GLY A 85 3.92 10.45 3.37
C GLY A 85 4.40 9.73 2.11
N GLY A 86 3.52 9.45 1.14
CA GLY A 86 3.87 8.69 -0.07
C GLY A 86 3.97 7.17 0.12
N VAL A 87 3.50 6.64 1.25
CA VAL A 87 3.35 5.20 1.50
C VAL A 87 2.04 4.72 0.88
N THR A 88 2.13 3.81 -0.08
CA THR A 88 0.97 3.22 -0.78
C THR A 88 0.68 1.80 -0.33
N THR A 89 1.60 1.16 0.41
CA THR A 89 1.37 -0.15 1.02
C THR A 89 1.97 -0.17 2.43
N SER A 90 1.19 -0.54 3.45
CA SER A 90 1.66 -0.62 4.84
C SER A 90 1.39 -2.00 5.45
N VAL A 91 2.40 -2.58 6.10
CA VAL A 91 2.34 -3.91 6.71
C VAL A 91 2.27 -3.79 8.23
N ALA A 92 1.15 -4.23 8.78
CA ALA A 92 0.84 -4.07 10.20
C ALA A 92 1.51 -5.13 11.08
N MET A 93 2.06 -4.69 12.21
CA MET A 93 2.60 -5.56 13.25
C MET A 93 1.50 -6.09 14.19
N PRO A 94 1.67 -7.27 14.83
CA PRO A 94 0.57 -8.02 15.42
C PRO A 94 0.22 -7.61 16.87
N ASN A 95 0.82 -6.55 17.42
CA ASN A 95 0.60 -6.11 18.80
C ASN A 95 -0.67 -5.25 18.97
N VAL A 96 -1.79 -5.83 18.55
CA VAL A 96 -3.17 -5.33 18.66
C VAL A 96 -3.97 -6.23 19.63
N SER A 97 -5.24 -5.90 19.88
CA SER A 97 -6.09 -6.70 20.77
C SER A 97 -7.46 -7.00 20.13
N PRO A 98 -7.80 -8.28 19.89
CA PRO A 98 -6.94 -9.46 20.04
C PRO A 98 -5.79 -9.47 19.01
N PRO A 99 -4.63 -10.09 19.32
CA PRO A 99 -3.56 -10.24 18.33
C PRO A 99 -3.94 -11.29 17.26
N PRO A 100 -3.42 -11.16 16.02
CA PRO A 100 -3.61 -12.13 14.94
C PRO A 100 -2.71 -13.37 15.17
N THR A 101 -3.01 -14.14 16.21
CA THR A 101 -2.36 -15.42 16.56
C THR A 101 -3.15 -16.64 16.08
N THR A 102 -4.40 -16.45 15.67
CA THR A 102 -5.28 -17.50 15.14
C THR A 102 -5.83 -17.08 13.78
N ALA A 103 -6.20 -18.07 12.98
CA ALA A 103 -6.90 -17.91 11.71
C ALA A 103 -8.10 -16.96 11.83
N LYS A 104 -8.93 -17.16 12.86
CA LYS A 104 -10.11 -16.32 13.11
C LYS A 104 -9.72 -14.86 13.37
N ASN A 105 -8.77 -14.62 14.27
CA ASN A 105 -8.37 -13.25 14.60
C ASN A 105 -7.75 -12.53 13.40
N LEU A 106 -6.98 -13.24 12.58
CA LEU A 106 -6.44 -12.70 11.35
C LEU A 106 -7.55 -12.41 10.34
N ASP A 107 -8.53 -13.30 10.16
CA ASP A 107 -9.66 -13.10 9.24
C ASP A 107 -10.50 -11.87 9.65
N ASP A 108 -10.78 -11.72 10.95
CA ASP A 108 -11.49 -10.56 11.50
C ASP A 108 -10.70 -9.26 11.26
N MET A 109 -9.38 -9.30 11.48
CA MET A 109 -8.48 -8.16 11.23
C MET A 109 -8.45 -7.82 9.73
N LEU A 110 -8.28 -8.79 8.83
CA LEU A 110 -8.28 -8.56 7.39
C LEU A 110 -9.61 -7.98 6.90
N ALA A 111 -10.74 -8.45 7.43
CA ALA A 111 -12.06 -7.90 7.12
C ALA A 111 -12.17 -6.42 7.54
N LEU A 112 -11.64 -6.07 8.71
CA LEU A 112 -11.59 -4.68 9.17
C LEU A 112 -10.79 -3.80 8.20
N TYR A 113 -9.59 -4.23 7.77
CA TYR A 113 -8.77 -3.48 6.81
C TYR A 113 -9.47 -3.33 5.45
N ARG A 114 -10.12 -4.38 4.92
CA ARG A 114 -10.89 -4.30 3.66
C ARG A 114 -11.93 -3.19 3.69
N SER A 115 -12.51 -2.92 4.87
CA SER A 115 -13.57 -1.93 5.03
C SER A 115 -13.08 -0.50 5.27
N ARG A 116 -11.82 -0.32 5.68
CA ARG A 116 -11.34 0.94 6.29
C ARG A 116 -10.02 1.46 5.73
N SER A 117 -9.17 0.60 5.16
CA SER A 117 -7.85 1.00 4.69
C SER A 117 -7.95 1.88 3.45
N MET A 118 -7.19 2.98 3.46
CA MET A 118 -7.11 3.91 2.32
C MET A 118 -5.97 3.56 1.35
N VAL A 119 -4.97 2.84 1.84
CA VAL A 119 -3.80 2.36 1.09
C VAL A 119 -3.79 0.82 1.12
N ASP A 120 -3.00 0.19 0.26
CA ASP A 120 -2.83 -1.25 0.30
C ASP A 120 -2.21 -1.70 1.62
N TYR A 121 -2.45 -2.95 1.99
CA TYR A 121 -2.03 -3.45 3.29
C TYR A 121 -1.70 -4.93 3.29
N ASN A 122 -0.92 -5.32 4.28
CA ASN A 122 -0.75 -6.71 4.71
C ASN A 122 -0.54 -6.75 6.23
N VAL A 123 -0.44 -7.94 6.82
CA VAL A 123 -0.26 -8.13 8.26
C VAL A 123 0.88 -9.13 8.49
N ASN A 124 1.82 -8.78 9.37
CA ASN A 124 2.79 -9.72 9.90
C ASN A 124 2.19 -10.38 11.15
N ALA A 125 1.58 -11.55 10.99
CA ALA A 125 0.91 -12.26 12.08
C ALA A 125 1.89 -12.74 13.16
N SER A 126 1.39 -13.06 14.36
CA SER A 126 2.23 -13.60 15.43
C SER A 126 2.21 -15.13 15.42
N GLY A 127 3.37 -15.74 15.16
CA GLY A 127 3.52 -17.19 15.05
C GLY A 127 3.76 -17.90 16.39
N VAL A 128 3.01 -17.54 17.44
CA VAL A 128 3.17 -18.11 18.79
C VAL A 128 2.30 -19.33 19.04
N GLU A 129 1.19 -19.47 18.31
CA GLU A 129 0.31 -20.66 18.35
C GLU A 129 0.71 -21.61 17.21
N LEU A 130 1.50 -22.65 17.53
CA LEU A 130 2.13 -23.51 16.51
C LEU A 130 1.11 -24.16 15.57
N ASP A 131 -0.02 -24.61 16.09
CA ASP A 131 -1.09 -25.27 15.31
C ASP A 131 -1.83 -24.30 14.37
N GLU A 132 -1.70 -22.99 14.59
CA GLU A 132 -2.32 -21.96 13.77
C GLU A 132 -1.37 -21.46 12.66
N ILE A 133 -0.06 -21.65 12.78
CA ILE A 133 0.95 -21.17 11.81
C ILE A 133 0.60 -21.56 10.36
N PRO A 134 0.30 -22.85 10.02
CA PRO A 134 -0.05 -23.20 8.65
C PRO A 134 -1.31 -22.47 8.16
N LYS A 135 -2.32 -22.33 9.03
CA LYS A 135 -3.58 -21.64 8.71
C LYS A 135 -3.34 -20.15 8.48
N LEU A 136 -2.50 -19.52 9.29
CA LEU A 136 -2.12 -18.11 9.11
C LEU A 136 -1.39 -17.91 7.78
N ALA A 137 -0.47 -18.80 7.42
CA ALA A 137 0.29 -18.73 6.16
C ALA A 137 -0.61 -18.83 4.92
N GLU A 138 -1.65 -19.68 4.95
CA GLU A 138 -2.63 -19.83 3.86
C GLU A 138 -3.43 -18.55 3.56
N ARG A 139 -3.43 -17.56 4.46
CA ARG A 139 -4.15 -16.28 4.30
C ARG A 139 -3.34 -15.20 3.59
N GLY A 140 -2.15 -15.52 3.11
CA GLY A 140 -1.33 -14.59 2.31
C GLY A 140 -0.62 -13.52 3.14
N ILE A 141 -0.35 -13.80 4.42
CA ILE A 141 0.55 -12.96 5.24
C ILE A 141 1.97 -13.00 4.66
N LEU A 142 2.69 -11.88 4.74
CA LEU A 142 4.06 -11.81 4.20
C LEU A 142 5.10 -12.44 5.13
N ALA A 143 4.91 -12.33 6.44
CA ALA A 143 5.84 -12.84 7.43
C ALA A 143 5.16 -13.11 8.78
N PHE A 144 5.88 -13.83 9.65
CA PHE A 144 5.57 -13.93 11.06
C PHE A 144 6.47 -12.99 11.87
N LYS A 145 5.90 -12.33 12.88
CA LYS A 145 6.64 -11.54 13.86
C LYS A 145 6.66 -12.26 15.21
N ILE A 146 7.87 -12.46 15.74
CA ILE A 146 8.13 -13.01 17.08
C ILE A 146 8.86 -11.91 17.88
N PHE A 147 8.53 -11.78 19.17
CA PHE A 147 9.12 -10.81 20.09
C PHE A 147 10.20 -11.45 20.96
#